data_AF-A0AAW7MLC0-F1
#
_entry.id   AF-A0AAW7MLC0-F1
#
_cell.length_a   1.000
_cell.length_b   1.000
_cell.length_c   1.000
_cell.angle_alpha   90.00
_cell.angle_beta   90.00
_cell.angle_gamma   90.00
#
_symmetry.space_group_name_H-M   'P 1'
#
loop_
_entity.id
_entity.type
_entity.pdbx_description
1 polymer ?
#
loop_
_entity_poly.entity_id
_entity_poly.type
_entity_poly.pdbx_seq_one_letter_code
_entity_poly.pdbx_strand_id
1 'polypeptide(L)'
;MTLATQEAISYSDRDQHTTVDQGPAPQPVRSNAPSQYARFIDDEIRAGSIEPDMRILKERARTWLRNDEPSLALNDAWLESKTCGLVSFTRAFLRSYSGFKTGAATPF
;
A
#
# COMPACT_ATOMS: atom_id res chain seq x y z
N MET A 1 -4.79 52.54 24.04
CA MET A 1 -4.76 51.13 24.45
C MET A 1 -6.18 50.71 24.79
N THR A 2 -6.78 49.85 23.95
CA THR A 2 -7.57 48.65 24.29
C THR A 2 -8.32 48.26 23.02
N LEU A 3 -7.70 47.33 22.33
CA LEU A 3 -8.30 46.47 21.32
C LEU A 3 -9.27 45.55 22.07
N ALA A 4 -10.58 45.71 21.90
CA ALA A 4 -11.53 44.63 22.11
C ALA A 4 -12.93 45.07 21.67
N THR A 5 -13.50 44.25 20.78
CA THR A 5 -14.93 44.10 20.46
C THR A 5 -15.63 45.26 19.76
N GLN A 6 -16.35 44.94 18.67
CA GLN A 6 -17.21 45.82 17.87
C GLN A 6 -16.39 46.83 17.02
N GLU A 7 -16.52 46.97 15.71
CA GLU A 7 -17.59 46.69 14.75
C GLU A 7 -16.92 46.55 13.38
N ALA A 8 -17.12 45.43 12.70
CA ALA A 8 -17.05 45.40 11.24
C ALA A 8 -17.90 44.24 10.75
N ILE A 9 -19.13 44.15 11.28
CA ILE A 9 -20.22 43.51 10.56
C ILE A 9 -20.55 44.47 9.41
N SER A 10 -19.78 44.39 8.34
CA SER A 10 -20.16 44.99 7.05
C SER A 10 -20.68 43.84 6.19
N TYR A 11 -21.96 43.55 6.37
CA TYR A 11 -22.75 42.81 5.39
C TYR A 11 -22.85 43.68 4.13
N SER A 12 -22.01 43.36 3.16
CA SER A 12 -22.25 43.72 1.76
C SER A 12 -22.15 42.44 0.94
N ASP A 13 -23.25 41.70 0.98
CA ASP A 13 -23.95 41.16 -0.19
C ASP A 13 -23.12 41.14 -1.49
N ARG A 14 -22.41 40.03 -1.68
CA ARG A 14 -22.17 39.46 -3.02
C ARG A 14 -22.28 37.95 -2.94
N ASP A 15 -23.53 37.51 -2.92
CA ASP A 15 -23.97 36.21 -3.40
C ASP A 15 -23.40 35.96 -4.82
N GLN A 16 -22.20 35.38 -4.92
CA GLN A 16 -21.70 34.71 -6.13
C GLN A 16 -20.31 34.12 -5.89
N HIS A 17 -20.25 32.94 -5.27
CA HIS A 17 -19.24 31.90 -5.54
C HIS A 17 -19.62 30.61 -4.78
N THR A 18 -20.79 30.05 -5.08
CA THR A 18 -21.22 28.73 -4.56
C THR A 18 -20.82 27.56 -5.45
N THR A 19 -20.23 27.81 -6.62
CA THR A 19 -19.59 26.77 -7.43
C THR A 19 -18.15 26.62 -6.97
N VAL A 20 -17.93 25.77 -5.97
CA VAL A 20 -16.65 25.06 -5.84
C VAL A 20 -16.45 24.37 -7.17
N ASP A 21 -15.38 24.69 -7.88
CA ASP A 21 -14.97 23.98 -9.10
C ASP A 21 -14.64 22.54 -8.69
N GLN A 22 -15.68 21.71 -8.59
CA GLN A 22 -15.59 20.27 -8.46
C GLN A 22 -15.11 19.79 -9.83
N GLY A 23 -13.81 19.96 -10.07
CA GLY A 23 -13.12 19.25 -11.13
C GLY A 23 -13.50 17.77 -11.07
N PRO A 24 -13.45 17.06 -12.21
CA PRO A 24 -13.90 15.68 -12.27
C PRO A 24 -13.31 14.88 -11.11
N ALA A 25 -14.18 14.19 -10.37
CA ALA A 25 -13.75 13.34 -9.25
C ALA A 25 -12.58 12.47 -9.73
N PRO A 26 -11.48 12.37 -8.95
CA PRO A 26 -10.31 11.62 -9.35
C PRO A 26 -10.75 10.21 -9.75
N GLN A 27 -10.64 9.92 -11.03
CA GLN A 27 -11.04 8.60 -11.52
C GLN A 27 -10.03 7.59 -11.01
N PRO A 28 -10.48 6.42 -10.52
CA PRO A 28 -9.57 5.37 -10.12
C PRO A 28 -8.73 4.97 -11.33
N VAL A 29 -7.43 5.29 -11.29
CA VAL A 29 -6.49 4.88 -12.32
C VAL A 29 -6.34 3.38 -12.23
N ARG A 30 -7.00 2.66 -13.14
CA ARG A 30 -6.81 1.21 -13.29
C ARG A 30 -5.46 0.99 -13.94
N SER A 31 -4.45 0.68 -13.12
CA SER A 31 -3.17 0.23 -13.64
C SER A 31 -3.34 -1.20 -14.15
N ASN A 32 -3.06 -1.43 -15.44
CA ASN A 32 -3.05 -2.78 -16.03
C ASN A 32 -1.81 -3.59 -15.62
N ALA A 33 -0.87 -2.97 -14.89
CA ALA A 33 0.31 -3.65 -14.38
C ALA A 33 -0.05 -4.55 -13.19
N PRO A 34 0.53 -5.76 -13.09
CA PRO A 34 0.35 -6.62 -11.93
C PRO A 34 0.84 -5.91 -10.67
N SER A 35 0.10 -6.05 -9.57
CA SER A 35 0.46 -5.44 -8.29
C SER A 35 1.85 -5.91 -7.83
N GLN A 36 2.56 -5.06 -7.06
CA GLN A 36 3.84 -5.43 -6.44
C GLN A 36 3.75 -6.74 -5.64
N TYR A 37 2.64 -6.94 -4.94
CA TYR A 37 2.35 -8.18 -4.21
C TYR A 37 2.30 -9.40 -5.13
N ALA A 38 1.58 -9.30 -6.25
CA ALA A 38 1.47 -10.40 -7.21
C ALA A 38 2.82 -10.74 -7.86
N ARG A 39 3.61 -9.73 -8.22
CA ARG A 39 4.95 -9.93 -8.80
C ARG A 39 5.90 -10.63 -7.83
N PHE A 40 5.95 -10.16 -6.58
CA PHE A 40 6.81 -10.77 -5.57
C PHE A 40 6.39 -12.21 -5.21
N ILE A 41 5.08 -12.48 -5.16
CA ILE A 41 4.58 -13.85 -4.95
C ILE A 41 5.00 -14.78 -6.10
N ASP A 42 4.91 -14.32 -7.36
CA ASP A 42 5.35 -15.12 -8.50
C ASP A 42 6.85 -15.47 -8.40
N ASP A 43 7.68 -14.50 -8.02
CA ASP A 43 9.11 -14.71 -7.80
C ASP A 43 9.36 -15.73 -6.67
N GLU A 44 8.64 -15.65 -5.54
CA GLU A 44 8.77 -16.63 -4.45
C GLU A 44 8.27 -18.03 -4.84
N ILE A 45 7.17 -18.14 -5.60
CA ILE A 45 6.68 -19.42 -6.12
C ILE A 45 7.69 -20.04 -7.08
N ARG A 46 8.28 -19.23 -7.97
CA ARG A 46 9.30 -19.67 -8.93
C ARG A 46 10.60 -20.08 -8.24
N ALA A 47 10.96 -19.41 -7.15
CA ALA A 47 12.08 -19.79 -6.29
C ALA A 47 11.84 -21.08 -5.49
N GLY A 48 10.63 -21.66 -5.55
CA GLY A 48 10.28 -22.88 -4.81
C GLY A 48 10.09 -22.64 -3.31
N SER A 49 9.75 -21.42 -2.92
CA SER A 49 9.58 -21.05 -1.51
C SER A 49 8.31 -21.70 -0.95
N ILE A 50 8.48 -22.79 -0.19
CA ILE A 50 7.41 -23.47 0.54
C ILE A 50 7.63 -23.16 2.01
N GLU A 51 6.72 -22.37 2.58
CA GLU A 51 6.74 -21.98 4.00
C GLU A 51 8.03 -21.27 4.47
N PRO A 52 8.35 -20.11 3.86
CA PRO A 52 9.60 -19.42 4.19
C PRO A 52 9.61 -18.92 5.63
N ASP A 53 10.75 -19.10 6.30
CA ASP A 53 11.07 -18.40 7.56
C ASP A 53 10.82 -16.90 7.35
N MET A 54 10.05 -16.30 8.27
CA MET A 54 9.72 -14.88 8.22
C MET A 54 10.95 -13.98 8.10
N ARG A 55 12.07 -14.37 8.72
CA ARG A 55 13.31 -13.59 8.66
C ARG A 55 13.89 -13.59 7.24
N ILE A 56 13.91 -14.74 6.60
CA ILE A 56 14.42 -14.91 5.23
C ILE A 56 13.48 -14.20 4.24
N LEU A 57 12.17 -14.38 4.40
CA LEU A 57 11.19 -13.73 3.54
C LEU A 57 11.28 -12.20 3.64
N LYS A 58 11.51 -11.67 4.85
CA LYS A 58 11.69 -10.24 5.09
C LYS A 58 12.94 -9.68 4.41
N GLU A 59 14.05 -10.40 4.47
CA GLU A 59 15.30 -9.99 3.80
C GLU A 59 15.15 -10.00 2.27
N ARG A 60 14.50 -11.03 1.72
CA ARG A 60 14.19 -11.11 0.28
C ARG A 60 13.24 -10.01 -0.16
N ALA A 61 12.14 -9.80 0.57
CA ALA A 61 11.17 -8.74 0.31
C ALA A 61 11.82 -7.34 0.36
N ARG A 62 12.69 -7.10 1.35
CA ARG A 62 13.41 -5.82 1.48
C ARG A 62 14.35 -5.59 0.29
N THR A 63 15.08 -6.63 -0.12
CA THR A 63 16.01 -6.56 -1.26
C THR A 63 15.25 -6.36 -2.57
N TRP A 64 14.16 -7.09 -2.76
CA TRP A 64 13.29 -6.98 -3.92
C TRP A 64 12.68 -5.58 -4.05
N LEU A 65 12.13 -5.03 -2.94
CA LEU A 65 11.55 -3.68 -2.91
C LEU A 65 12.58 -2.59 -3.20
N ARG A 66 13.83 -2.74 -2.74
CA ARG A 66 14.91 -1.80 -3.07
C ARG A 66 15.25 -1.77 -4.55
N ASN A 67 15.14 -2.90 -5.23
CA ASN A 67 15.37 -3.00 -6.66
C ASN A 67 14.16 -2.51 -7.48
N ASP A 68 12.94 -2.77 -7.00
CA ASP A 68 11.70 -2.38 -7.69
C ASP A 68 11.38 -0.88 -7.55
N GLU A 69 11.59 -0.31 -6.36
CA GLU A 69 11.44 1.13 -6.10
C GLU A 69 12.66 1.69 -5.37
N PRO A 70 13.71 2.13 -6.11
CA PRO A 70 14.91 2.71 -5.51
C PRO A 70 14.62 4.01 -4.74
N SER A 71 13.56 4.74 -5.11
CA SER A 71 13.08 5.92 -4.38
C SER A 71 12.60 5.58 -2.96
N LEU A 72 12.11 4.37 -2.75
CA LEU A 72 11.67 3.88 -1.44
C LEU A 72 12.84 3.66 -0.48
N ALA A 73 14.03 3.35 -1.03
CA ALA A 73 15.24 3.12 -0.25
C ALA A 73 15.77 4.39 0.44
N LEU A 74 15.31 5.57 0.03
CA LEU A 74 15.63 6.85 0.66
C LEU A 74 14.91 7.05 2.00
N ASN A 75 13.89 6.24 2.31
CA ASN A 75 13.15 6.28 3.56
C ASN A 75 13.03 4.87 4.16
N ASP A 76 13.95 4.53 5.06
CA ASP A 76 14.01 3.20 5.68
C ASP A 76 12.73 2.86 6.48
N ALA A 77 12.04 3.83 7.09
CA ALA A 77 10.80 3.56 7.82
C ALA A 77 9.66 3.16 6.87
N TRP A 78 9.59 3.80 5.70
CA TRP A 78 8.61 3.48 4.68
C TRP A 78 8.91 2.15 3.98
N LEU A 79 10.20 1.89 3.70
CA LEU A 79 10.67 0.61 3.20
C LEU A 79 10.33 -0.54 4.16
N GLU A 80 10.55 -0.35 5.45
CA GLU A 80 10.25 -1.34 6.48
C GLU A 80 8.74 -1.62 6.57
N SER A 81 7.90 -0.58 6.49
CA SER A 81 6.45 -0.72 6.49
C SER A 81 5.95 -1.52 5.28
N LYS A 82 6.39 -1.16 4.06
CA LYS A 82 6.05 -1.92 2.84
C LYS A 82 6.56 -3.36 2.90
N THR A 83 7.78 -3.56 3.40
CA THR A 83 8.37 -4.90 3.57
C THR A 83 7.50 -5.75 4.50
N CYS A 84 7.10 -5.23 5.66
CA CYS A 84 6.25 -5.95 6.60
C CYS A 84 4.90 -6.35 5.97
N GLY A 85 4.27 -5.44 5.22
CA GLY A 85 3.03 -5.73 4.49
C GLY A 85 3.21 -6.82 3.44
N LEU A 86 4.26 -6.72 2.63
CA LEU A 86 4.58 -7.68 1.57
C LEU A 86 4.85 -9.08 2.13
N VAL A 87 5.63 -9.18 3.20
CA VAL A 87 5.95 -10.45 3.90
C VAL A 87 4.68 -11.10 4.46
N SER A 88 3.84 -10.33 5.14
CA SER A 88 2.64 -10.83 5.81
C SER A 88 1.65 -11.40 4.80
N PHE A 89 1.42 -10.67 3.70
CA PHE A 89 0.57 -11.12 2.61
C PHE A 89 1.13 -12.36 1.91
N THR A 90 2.41 -12.33 1.56
CA THR A 90 3.08 -13.43 0.83
C THR A 90 3.07 -14.72 1.65
N ARG A 91 3.33 -14.65 2.96
CA ARG A 91 3.29 -15.82 3.84
C ARG A 91 1.90 -16.43 3.91
N ALA A 92 0.87 -15.61 4.08
CA ALA A 92 -0.52 -16.07 4.10
C ALA A 92 -0.88 -16.75 2.76
N PHE A 93 -0.49 -16.13 1.65
CA PHE A 93 -0.73 -16.67 0.31
C PHE A 93 -0.03 -18.00 0.09
N LEU A 94 1.28 -18.09 0.37
CA LEU A 94 2.06 -19.31 0.16
C LEU A 94 1.54 -20.48 1.01
N ARG A 95 1.06 -20.22 2.22
CA ARG A 95 0.43 -21.26 3.07
C ARG A 95 -0.88 -21.78 2.47
N SER A 96 -1.72 -20.91 1.92
CA SER A 96 -2.93 -21.35 1.21
C SER A 96 -2.58 -22.07 -0.09
N TYR A 97 -1.60 -21.56 -0.83
CA TYR A 97 -1.14 -22.12 -2.11
C TYR A 97 -0.53 -23.51 -1.96
N SER A 98 0.25 -23.76 -0.90
CA SER A 98 0.78 -25.10 -0.61
C SER A 98 -0.36 -26.08 -0.34
N GLY A 99 -1.36 -25.69 0.46
CA GLY A 99 -2.56 -26.51 0.71
C GLY A 99 -3.32 -26.88 -0.57
N PHE A 100 -3.40 -25.98 -1.56
CA PHE A 100 -3.98 -26.29 -2.87
C PHE A 100 -3.11 -27.25 -3.69
N LYS A 101 -1.77 -27.14 -3.62
CA LYS A 101 -0.85 -28.00 -4.37
C LYS A 101 -0.76 -29.43 -3.86
N THR A 102 -0.83 -29.64 -2.54
CA THR A 102 -0.75 -31.00 -1.95
C THR A 102 -2.06 -31.78 -2.04
N GLY A 103 -3.18 -31.16 -2.36
CA GLY A 103 -4.47 -31.84 -2.59
C GLY A 103 -5.01 -32.67 -1.41
N ALA A 104 -4.43 -32.62 -0.21
CA ALA A 104 -4.61 -33.65 0.80
C ALA A 104 -5.06 -33.09 2.16
N ALA A 105 -6.35 -33.34 2.44
CA ALA A 105 -6.91 -33.70 3.74
C ALA A 105 -6.25 -33.12 5.00
N THR A 106 -6.81 -32.04 5.53
CA THR A 106 -6.87 -31.86 6.99
C THR A 106 -8.24 -32.33 7.45
N PRO A 107 -8.39 -33.54 8.05
CA PRO A 107 -9.56 -33.81 8.85
C PRO A 107 -9.48 -32.96 10.12
N PHE A 108 -10.64 -32.45 10.53
CA PHE A 108 -10.88 -31.74 11.78
C PHE A 108 -10.52 -32.59 13.01
#